data_AF-A0AAU7PAS0-F1
#
_entry.id   AF-A0AAU7PAS0-F1
#
_cell.length_a   1.000
_cell.length_b   1.000
_cell.length_c   1.000
_cell.angle_alpha   90.00
_cell.angle_beta   90.00
_cell.angle_gamma   90.00
#
_symmetry.space_group_name_H-M   'P 1'
#
loop_
_entity.id
_entity.type
_entity.pdbx_description
1 polymer ?
#
loop_
_entity_poly.entity_id
_entity_poly.type
_entity_poly.pdbx_seq_one_letter_code
_entity_poly.pdbx_strand_id
1 'polypeptide(L)'
;MSRLFTYFPAVMLSLLPAVAAAAAEPERDRQSILAMQGEYAVDFAFDETVLLKPGYERASAMRSGANEVVIVVEDTPRKIVLQHLLVDEKTKHVTKHWRQDWVYEASQRFEFSSEQTWQVRAVPAAVTAGAWTQCVFEVSDAPRYCGTGRWDYADGHPTWTSDVSWRPLPRREYTKRSDYNALSVINRHTLTPNGWTHEQFNTKVLRKPDGSQQAIAREFGFNDYRKTTEVDFAPAYAYWKGTQGYWAKVRTRWAAFLDTPPGLHLKTKPDGMAMIMPMFEQAETVQKGKRVKDAQIDAVFAQWVERAD
;
A
#
# COMPACT_ATOMS: atom_id res chain seq x y z
N MET A 1 65.10 24.25 40.65
CA MET A 1 63.66 24.57 40.61
C MET A 1 63.19 24.46 39.17
N SER A 2 62.52 23.36 38.80
CA SER A 2 61.78 23.28 37.54
C SER A 2 60.64 22.29 37.76
N ARG A 3 59.40 22.79 37.81
CA ARG A 3 58.18 21.97 37.96
C ARG A 3 57.68 21.67 36.55
N LEU A 4 57.74 20.41 36.13
CA LEU A 4 57.02 19.94 34.94
C LEU A 4 55.52 19.88 35.28
N PHE A 5 54.72 20.63 34.54
CA PHE A 5 53.26 20.51 34.55
C PHE A 5 52.84 19.44 33.54
N THR A 6 52.28 18.35 34.03
CA THR A 6 51.64 17.31 33.21
C THR A 6 50.25 17.79 32.81
N TYR A 7 50.04 18.09 31.52
CA TYR A 7 48.71 18.40 30.98
C TYR A 7 47.95 17.09 30.72
N PHE A 8 46.85 16.86 31.45
CA PHE A 8 45.84 15.87 31.08
C PHE A 8 44.79 16.53 30.17
N PRO A 9 44.47 15.97 28.99
CA PRO A 9 43.39 16.49 28.17
C PRO A 9 42.05 16.07 28.79
N ALA A 10 41.23 17.06 29.14
CA ALA A 10 39.84 16.83 29.53
C ALA A 10 39.03 16.44 28.29
N VAL A 11 38.69 15.15 28.17
CA VAL A 11 37.73 14.67 27.17
C VAL A 11 36.34 15.12 27.62
N MET A 12 35.82 16.18 27.01
CA MET A 12 34.41 16.57 27.14
C MET A 12 33.57 15.54 26.36
N LEU A 13 32.93 14.63 27.09
CA LEU A 13 31.96 13.70 26.52
C LEU A 13 30.67 14.48 26.25
N SER A 14 30.44 14.88 25.00
CA SER A 14 29.19 15.47 24.56
C SER A 14 28.05 14.45 24.66
N LEU A 15 27.23 14.56 25.71
CA LEU A 15 25.97 13.85 25.83
C LEU A 15 24.99 14.39 24.79
N LEU A 16 24.95 13.75 23.61
CA LEU A 16 23.84 13.92 22.69
C LEU A 16 22.56 13.38 23.39
N PRO A 17 21.44 14.12 23.39
CA PRO A 17 20.20 13.60 23.93
C PRO A 17 19.80 12.36 23.13
N ALA A 18 19.69 11.23 23.80
CA ALA A 18 19.03 10.07 23.24
C ALA A 18 17.59 10.48 22.94
N VAL A 19 17.21 10.52 21.66
CA VAL A 19 15.81 10.63 21.26
C VAL A 19 15.15 9.37 21.78
N ALA A 20 14.47 9.46 22.92
CA ALA A 20 13.69 8.37 23.44
C ALA A 20 12.64 8.03 22.39
N ALA A 21 12.75 6.85 21.77
CA ALA A 21 11.69 6.32 20.96
C ALA A 21 10.43 6.29 21.84
N ALA A 22 9.40 7.05 21.46
CA ALA A 22 8.13 7.01 22.15
C ALA A 22 7.69 5.54 22.28
N ALA A 23 7.26 5.14 23.49
CA ALA A 23 6.77 3.78 23.70
C ALA A 23 5.63 3.53 22.70
N ALA A 24 5.67 2.40 22.00
CA ALA A 24 4.62 2.06 21.04
C ALA A 24 3.28 1.96 21.76
N GLU A 25 2.26 2.67 21.27
CA GLU A 25 0.90 2.65 21.79
C GLU A 25 0.00 1.89 20.79
N PRO A 26 0.07 0.54 20.73
CA PRO A 26 -0.57 -0.24 19.66
C PRO A 26 -2.07 0.03 19.53
N GLU A 27 -2.75 0.30 20.63
CA GLU A 27 -4.18 0.65 20.60
C GLU A 27 -4.42 2.04 20.00
N ARG A 28 -3.56 3.02 20.27
CA ARG A 28 -3.67 4.36 19.67
C ARG A 28 -3.41 4.32 18.17
N ASP A 29 -2.41 3.55 17.76
CA ASP A 29 -2.11 3.28 16.36
C ASP A 29 -3.30 2.61 15.67
N ARG A 30 -3.89 1.58 16.31
CA ARG A 30 -5.08 0.88 15.85
C ARG A 30 -6.25 1.84 15.64
N GLN A 31 -6.53 2.71 16.61
CA GLN A 31 -7.56 3.75 16.48
C GLN A 31 -7.27 4.74 15.34
N SER A 32 -6.00 5.05 15.11
CA SER A 32 -5.59 5.96 14.02
C SER A 32 -5.83 5.33 12.64
N ILE A 33 -5.57 4.03 12.50
CA ILE A 33 -5.90 3.28 11.28
C ILE A 33 -7.43 3.21 11.09
N LEU A 34 -8.18 2.90 12.14
CA LEU A 34 -9.66 2.82 12.07
C LEU A 34 -10.29 4.17 11.73
N ALA A 35 -9.69 5.29 12.13
CA ALA A 35 -10.16 6.63 11.79
C ALA A 35 -10.09 6.95 10.27
N MET A 36 -9.41 6.13 9.48
CA MET A 36 -9.41 6.21 8.00
C MET A 36 -10.71 5.66 7.38
N GLN A 37 -11.59 5.02 8.15
CA GLN A 37 -12.90 4.58 7.68
C GLN A 37 -13.83 5.78 7.42
N GLY A 38 -14.67 5.70 6.39
CA GLY A 38 -15.64 6.74 6.09
C GLY A 38 -15.96 6.88 4.61
N GLU A 39 -16.65 7.96 4.28
CA GLU A 39 -17.13 8.33 2.95
C GLU A 39 -16.41 9.59 2.47
N TYR A 40 -15.78 9.52 1.30
CA TYR A 40 -14.84 10.53 0.86
C TYR A 40 -15.05 10.98 -0.58
N ALA A 41 -14.91 12.28 -0.80
CA ALA A 41 -14.45 12.81 -2.08
C ALA A 41 -12.92 12.78 -2.07
N VAL A 42 -12.32 12.16 -3.09
CA VAL A 42 -10.89 11.90 -3.16
C VAL A 42 -10.29 12.63 -4.35
N ASP A 43 -9.23 13.39 -4.09
CA ASP A 43 -8.41 14.01 -5.14
C ASP A 43 -7.06 13.29 -5.20
N PHE A 44 -6.58 13.02 -6.42
CA PHE A 44 -5.28 12.39 -6.69
C PHE A 44 -4.41 13.34 -7.51
N ALA A 45 -3.23 13.68 -6.98
CA ALA A 45 -2.25 14.52 -7.64
C ALA A 45 -0.88 13.82 -7.70
N PHE A 46 -0.29 13.72 -8.88
CA PHE A 46 1.05 13.17 -9.07
C PHE A 46 1.92 14.12 -9.89
N ASP A 47 3.07 14.48 -9.34
CA ASP A 47 3.99 15.47 -9.93
C ASP A 47 5.42 14.95 -9.88
N GLU A 48 6.09 14.89 -11.05
CA GLU A 48 7.53 14.67 -11.09
C GLU A 48 8.27 15.91 -10.59
N THR A 49 9.04 15.74 -9.53
CA THR A 49 9.69 16.85 -8.81
C THR A 49 11.16 16.97 -9.20
N VAL A 50 11.93 15.89 -9.07
CA VAL A 50 13.38 15.87 -9.29
C VAL A 50 13.71 15.00 -10.49
N LEU A 51 14.32 15.56 -11.53
CA LEU A 51 14.75 14.80 -12.72
C LEU A 51 16.16 14.25 -12.45
N LEU A 52 16.30 12.92 -12.50
CA LEU A 52 17.53 12.24 -12.09
C LEU A 52 18.32 11.69 -13.28
N LYS A 53 17.63 11.34 -14.38
CA LYS A 53 18.27 10.88 -15.61
C LYS A 53 18.71 12.08 -16.47
N PRO A 54 19.97 12.15 -16.92
CA PRO A 54 20.42 13.19 -17.85
C PRO A 54 19.57 13.21 -19.13
N GLY A 55 19.17 14.42 -19.55
CA GLY A 55 18.35 14.62 -20.75
C GLY A 55 16.90 14.13 -20.64
N TYR A 56 16.44 13.74 -19.44
CA TYR A 56 15.05 13.37 -19.22
C TYR A 56 14.16 14.62 -19.16
N GLU A 57 13.07 14.60 -19.93
CA GLU A 57 12.03 15.62 -19.88
C GLU A 57 10.93 15.23 -18.90
N ARG A 58 10.56 16.17 -18.04
CA ARG A 58 9.51 15.98 -17.02
C ARG A 58 8.19 15.59 -17.69
N ALA A 59 7.58 14.50 -17.25
CA ALA A 59 6.23 14.15 -17.68
C ALA A 59 5.18 15.11 -17.11
N SER A 60 4.08 15.29 -17.83
CA SER A 60 2.97 16.13 -17.38
C SER A 60 2.40 15.65 -16.05
N ALA A 61 2.03 16.61 -15.20
CA ALA A 61 1.34 16.35 -13.95
C ALA A 61 0.03 15.59 -14.20
N MET A 62 -0.30 14.65 -13.32
CA MET A 62 -1.56 13.92 -13.38
C MET A 62 -2.50 14.39 -12.28
N ARG A 63 -3.75 14.64 -12.66
CA ARG A 63 -4.85 14.98 -11.75
C ARG A 63 -6.05 14.10 -12.07
N SER A 64 -6.70 13.59 -11.04
CA SER A 64 -7.96 12.85 -11.13
C SER A 64 -8.68 12.93 -9.80
N GLY A 65 -9.96 12.59 -9.77
CA GLY A 65 -10.72 12.47 -8.53
C GLY A 65 -11.70 11.30 -8.59
N ALA A 66 -12.22 10.91 -7.43
CA ALA A 66 -13.24 9.88 -7.31
C ALA A 66 -14.03 10.01 -6.01
N ASN A 67 -15.15 9.28 -5.91
CA ASN A 67 -15.86 9.11 -4.65
C ASN A 67 -15.60 7.72 -4.11
N GLU A 68 -15.16 7.63 -2.87
CA GLU A 68 -14.67 6.38 -2.28
C GLU A 68 -15.20 6.20 -0.86
N VAL A 69 -15.72 5.01 -0.56
CA VAL A 69 -16.03 4.60 0.81
C VAL A 69 -14.97 3.59 1.30
N VAL A 70 -14.54 3.77 2.54
CA VAL A 70 -13.58 2.91 3.24
C VAL A 70 -14.32 2.15 4.34
N ILE A 71 -14.38 0.83 4.19
CA ILE A 71 -15.11 -0.08 5.08
C ILE A 71 -14.13 -0.94 5.86
N VAL A 72 -14.37 -1.11 7.16
CA VAL A 72 -13.64 -2.07 8.00
C VAL A 72 -14.12 -3.49 7.70
N VAL A 73 -13.20 -4.37 7.33
CA VAL A 73 -13.44 -5.79 7.00
C VAL A 73 -13.03 -6.70 8.15
N GLU A 74 -11.95 -6.35 8.82
CA GLU A 74 -11.40 -7.07 9.98
C GLU A 74 -10.85 -6.05 10.96
N ASP A 75 -11.10 -6.27 12.23
CA ASP A 75 -10.61 -5.44 13.32
C ASP A 75 -10.29 -6.31 14.52
N THR A 76 -8.99 -6.49 14.76
CA THR A 76 -8.43 -7.22 15.90
C THR A 76 -7.29 -6.41 16.50
N PRO A 77 -6.84 -6.71 17.74
CA PRO A 77 -5.74 -5.97 18.37
C PRO A 77 -4.43 -5.94 17.57
N ARG A 78 -4.18 -6.91 16.68
CA ARG A 78 -2.94 -6.98 15.89
C ARG A 78 -3.15 -6.93 14.38
N LYS A 79 -4.39 -6.78 13.91
CA LYS A 79 -4.71 -6.75 12.49
C LYS A 79 -5.95 -5.95 12.18
N ILE A 80 -5.85 -5.05 11.21
CA ILE A 80 -6.98 -4.32 10.62
C ILE A 80 -6.97 -4.55 9.11
N VAL A 81 -8.14 -4.76 8.52
CA VAL A 81 -8.30 -4.79 7.06
C VAL A 81 -9.32 -3.73 6.66
N LEU A 82 -8.92 -2.81 5.79
CA LEU A 82 -9.80 -1.79 5.22
C LEU A 82 -9.98 -2.04 3.73
N GLN A 83 -11.24 -2.10 3.28
CA GLN A 83 -11.61 -2.21 1.89
C GLN A 83 -12.11 -0.86 1.38
N HIS A 84 -11.56 -0.42 0.25
CA HIS A 84 -12.01 0.79 -0.42
C HIS A 84 -12.87 0.45 -1.64
N LEU A 85 -13.99 1.16 -1.80
CA LEU A 85 -14.96 0.96 -2.88
C LEU A 85 -15.25 2.31 -3.54
N LEU A 86 -15.04 2.39 -4.85
CA LEU A 86 -15.38 3.58 -5.62
C LEU A 86 -16.85 3.54 -6.04
N VAL A 87 -17.50 4.71 -6.04
CA VAL A 87 -18.85 4.91 -6.54
C VAL A 87 -18.85 5.94 -7.66
N ASP A 88 -19.32 5.55 -8.84
CA ASP A 88 -19.68 6.50 -9.87
C ASP A 88 -21.10 7.03 -9.61
N GLU A 89 -21.23 8.32 -9.33
CA GLU A 89 -22.50 8.92 -8.93
C GLU A 89 -23.60 8.86 -9.98
N LYS A 90 -23.20 8.94 -11.26
CA LYS A 90 -24.13 9.04 -12.39
C LYS A 90 -24.73 7.68 -12.74
N THR A 91 -23.88 6.66 -12.76
CA THR A 91 -24.24 5.30 -13.17
C THR A 91 -24.56 4.40 -11.97
N LYS A 92 -24.21 4.83 -10.75
CA LYS A 92 -24.24 4.03 -9.51
C LYS A 92 -23.36 2.77 -9.58
N HIS A 93 -22.44 2.73 -10.55
CA HIS A 93 -21.51 1.63 -10.68
C HIS A 93 -20.52 1.63 -9.51
N VAL A 94 -20.27 0.45 -8.95
CA VAL A 94 -19.33 0.26 -7.83
C VAL A 94 -18.12 -0.52 -8.34
N THR A 95 -16.92 0.00 -8.07
CA THR A 95 -15.67 -0.70 -8.29
C THR A 95 -15.05 -1.05 -6.94
N LYS A 96 -14.80 -2.33 -6.67
CA LYS A 96 -13.90 -2.73 -5.59
C LYS A 96 -12.49 -2.27 -5.94
N HIS A 97 -11.98 -1.24 -5.27
CA HIS A 97 -10.82 -0.50 -5.75
C HIS A 97 -9.50 -1.04 -5.22
N TRP A 98 -9.23 -0.88 -3.94
CA TRP A 98 -8.02 -1.41 -3.32
C TRP A 98 -8.30 -1.82 -1.88
N ARG A 99 -7.40 -2.64 -1.33
CA ARG A 99 -7.47 -3.11 0.04
C ARG A 99 -6.15 -2.80 0.73
N GLN A 100 -6.24 -2.47 2.01
CA GLN A 100 -5.07 -2.33 2.88
C GLN A 100 -5.23 -3.23 4.10
N ASP A 101 -4.22 -4.08 4.31
CA ASP A 101 -4.10 -4.93 5.48
C ASP A 101 -3.00 -4.34 6.36
N TRP A 102 -3.31 -4.12 7.63
CA TRP A 102 -2.42 -3.57 8.63
C TRP A 102 -2.13 -4.66 9.65
N VAL A 103 -0.86 -4.99 9.87
CA VAL A 103 -0.44 -6.02 10.83
C VAL A 103 0.58 -5.44 11.80
N TYR A 104 0.28 -5.54 13.09
CA TYR A 104 1.18 -5.08 14.15
C TYR A 104 2.34 -6.06 14.34
N GLU A 105 3.56 -5.52 14.30
CA GLU A 105 4.83 -6.23 14.39
C GLU A 105 4.90 -7.47 13.48
N ALA A 106 4.53 -7.31 12.20
CA ALA A 106 4.53 -8.40 11.24
C ALA A 106 5.93 -9.04 11.13
N SER A 107 6.02 -10.36 11.35
CA SER A 107 7.30 -11.09 11.26
C SER A 107 7.78 -11.29 9.81
N GLN A 108 6.89 -11.07 8.84
CA GLN A 108 7.15 -11.20 7.42
C GLN A 108 6.21 -10.29 6.62
N ARG A 109 6.59 -10.01 5.38
CA ARG A 109 5.75 -9.32 4.38
C ARG A 109 6.13 -9.76 2.97
N PHE A 110 5.26 -9.52 2.00
CA PHE A 110 5.61 -9.67 0.59
C PHE A 110 6.27 -8.40 0.04
N GLU A 111 7.22 -8.56 -0.88
CA GLU A 111 7.94 -7.47 -1.53
C GLU A 111 8.00 -7.69 -3.04
N PHE A 112 7.71 -6.65 -3.81
CA PHE A 112 7.82 -6.70 -5.27
C PHE A 112 9.29 -6.77 -5.69
N SER A 113 9.65 -7.82 -6.43
CA SER A 113 11.01 -8.00 -6.96
C SER A 113 11.12 -7.47 -8.39
N SER A 114 10.44 -8.08 -9.35
CA SER A 114 10.43 -7.69 -10.77
C SER A 114 9.39 -8.52 -11.52
N GLU A 115 9.06 -8.15 -12.76
CA GLU A 115 8.36 -9.06 -13.70
C GLU A 115 7.08 -9.68 -13.09
N GLN A 116 6.26 -8.88 -12.39
CA GLN A 116 5.07 -9.36 -11.65
C GLN A 116 5.36 -10.50 -10.65
N THR A 117 6.48 -10.39 -9.94
CA THR A 117 6.89 -11.33 -8.89
C THR A 117 6.93 -10.63 -7.54
N TRP A 118 6.40 -11.31 -6.53
CA TRP A 118 6.42 -10.89 -5.14
C TRP A 118 7.00 -12.00 -4.29
N GLN A 119 8.01 -11.67 -3.49
CA GLN A 119 8.66 -12.62 -2.60
C GLN A 119 8.26 -12.35 -1.16
N VAL A 120 7.91 -13.41 -0.42
CA VAL A 120 7.62 -13.31 1.01
C VAL A 120 8.94 -13.36 1.77
N ARG A 121 9.21 -12.31 2.56
CA ARG A 121 10.46 -12.13 3.28
C ARG A 121 10.20 -11.92 4.75
N ALA A 122 11.04 -12.54 5.58
CA ALA A 122 11.08 -12.25 7.01
C ALA A 122 11.51 -10.79 7.22
N VAL A 123 10.88 -10.11 8.18
CA VAL A 123 11.24 -8.75 8.59
C VAL A 123 11.89 -8.84 9.98
N PRO A 124 13.09 -8.27 10.19
CA PRO A 124 13.76 -8.33 11.48
C PRO A 124 12.90 -7.75 12.61
N ALA A 125 12.86 -8.43 13.76
CA ALA A 125 12.09 -7.98 14.93
C ALA A 125 12.46 -6.55 15.37
N ALA A 126 13.72 -6.13 15.21
CA ALA A 126 14.15 -4.77 15.50
C ALA A 126 13.47 -3.70 14.62
N VAL A 127 13.09 -4.05 13.39
CA VAL A 127 12.33 -3.17 12.47
C VAL A 127 10.86 -3.12 12.89
N THR A 128 10.29 -4.27 13.27
CA THR A 128 8.85 -4.43 13.46
C THR A 128 8.37 -4.18 14.88
N ALA A 129 9.25 -4.23 15.89
CA ALA A 129 8.89 -4.01 17.29
C ALA A 129 8.19 -2.65 17.46
N GLY A 130 6.93 -2.65 17.87
CA GLY A 130 6.13 -1.42 17.97
C GLY A 130 5.75 -0.74 16.65
N ALA A 131 5.83 -1.44 15.52
CA ALA A 131 5.53 -0.90 14.19
C ALA A 131 4.33 -1.61 13.55
N TRP A 132 3.68 -0.93 12.61
CA TRP A 132 2.62 -1.50 11.78
C TRP A 132 3.11 -1.69 10.35
N THR A 133 2.84 -2.86 9.78
CA THR A 133 3.07 -3.15 8.37
C THR A 133 1.76 -2.97 7.61
N GLN A 134 1.73 -2.05 6.65
CA GLN A 134 0.65 -1.90 5.68
C GLN A 134 0.99 -2.71 4.44
N CYS A 135 0.09 -3.60 4.02
CA CYS A 135 0.14 -4.32 2.75
C CYS A 135 -1.05 -3.92 1.88
N VAL A 136 -0.78 -3.50 0.64
CA VAL A 136 -1.76 -2.98 -0.30
C VAL A 136 -2.01 -3.98 -1.42
N PHE A 137 -3.28 -4.15 -1.76
CA PHE A 137 -3.77 -5.05 -2.79
C PHE A 137 -4.66 -4.31 -3.79
N GLU A 138 -4.64 -4.75 -5.04
CA GLU A 138 -5.39 -4.11 -6.14
C GLU A 138 -6.85 -4.60 -6.22
N VAL A 139 -7.57 -4.22 -7.28
CA VAL A 139 -9.01 -4.49 -7.46
C VAL A 139 -9.36 -5.98 -7.31
N SER A 140 -8.50 -6.87 -7.81
CA SER A 140 -8.62 -8.34 -7.76
C SER A 140 -8.03 -8.97 -6.49
N ASP A 141 -7.63 -8.16 -5.51
CA ASP A 141 -6.82 -8.57 -4.35
C ASP A 141 -5.42 -9.10 -4.69
N ALA A 142 -4.92 -8.90 -5.91
CA ALA A 142 -3.52 -9.16 -6.25
C ALA A 142 -2.58 -8.26 -5.42
N PRO A 143 -1.42 -8.77 -4.95
CA PRO A 143 -0.50 -7.98 -4.13
C PRO A 143 0.07 -6.80 -4.92
N ARG A 144 0.22 -5.65 -4.26
CA ARG A 144 0.87 -4.48 -4.85
C ARG A 144 2.18 -4.17 -4.15
N TYR A 145 2.14 -3.85 -2.86
CA TYR A 145 3.32 -3.58 -2.04
C TYR A 145 3.03 -3.72 -0.55
N CYS A 146 4.07 -3.85 0.26
CA CYS A 146 4.01 -3.69 1.70
C CYS A 146 5.07 -2.70 2.19
N GLY A 147 4.76 -1.95 3.24
CA GLY A 147 5.70 -1.08 3.96
C GLY A 147 5.49 -1.19 5.47
N THR A 148 6.57 -1.15 6.23
CA THR A 148 6.57 -1.21 7.70
C THR A 148 6.93 0.15 8.23
N GLY A 149 6.09 0.69 9.10
CA GLY A 149 6.22 2.06 9.58
C GLY A 149 5.72 2.26 10.98
N ARG A 150 5.91 3.47 11.50
CA ARG A 150 5.47 3.86 12.85
C ARG A 150 4.57 5.07 12.74
N TRP A 151 3.64 5.14 13.69
CA TRP A 151 2.88 6.35 13.94
C TRP A 151 3.72 7.32 14.76
N ASP A 152 3.70 8.58 14.35
CA ASP A 152 4.13 9.73 15.11
C ASP A 152 2.88 10.57 15.42
N TYR A 153 2.87 11.17 16.60
CA TYR A 153 1.77 11.98 17.11
C TYR A 153 2.22 13.37 17.53
N ALA A 154 3.45 13.75 17.18
CA ALA A 154 3.95 15.10 17.38
C ALA A 154 2.97 16.13 16.82
N ASP A 155 2.88 17.27 17.50
CA ASP A 155 2.08 18.43 17.10
C ASP A 155 0.58 18.16 16.86
N GLY A 156 0.06 17.04 17.37
CA GLY A 156 -1.36 16.70 17.25
C GLY A 156 -1.75 16.19 15.85
N HIS A 157 -0.79 15.76 15.04
CA HIS A 157 -1.01 15.22 13.70
C HIS A 157 -0.61 13.75 13.64
N PRO A 158 -1.56 12.80 13.85
CA PRO A 158 -1.28 11.37 13.72
C PRO A 158 -0.78 11.05 12.31
N THR A 159 0.48 10.64 12.20
CA THR A 159 1.14 10.38 10.93
C THR A 159 1.89 9.06 10.96
N TRP A 160 1.51 8.11 10.11
CA TRP A 160 2.28 6.91 9.86
C TRP A 160 3.23 7.11 8.69
N THR A 161 4.51 6.75 8.83
CA THR A 161 5.47 6.75 7.71
C THR A 161 6.14 5.39 7.58
N SER A 162 6.12 4.81 6.37
CA SER A 162 6.77 3.54 6.04
C SER A 162 8.27 3.66 5.81
N ASP A 163 8.95 2.53 5.92
CA ASP A 163 10.23 2.29 5.27
C ASP A 163 10.11 2.30 3.72
N VAL A 164 11.26 2.27 3.06
CA VAL A 164 11.31 2.20 1.60
C VAL A 164 10.81 0.82 1.14
N SER A 165 9.84 0.82 0.23
CA SER A 165 9.28 -0.38 -0.37
C SER A 165 9.26 -0.31 -1.89
N TRP A 166 9.17 -1.48 -2.53
CA TRP A 166 9.09 -1.62 -3.98
C TRP A 166 7.68 -1.96 -4.41
N ARG A 167 7.26 -1.39 -5.55
CA ARG A 167 5.96 -1.69 -6.16
C ARG A 167 6.03 -1.68 -7.69
N PRO A 168 5.14 -2.43 -8.37
CA PRO A 168 5.04 -2.41 -9.83
C PRO A 168 4.60 -1.02 -10.35
N LEU A 169 4.61 -0.85 -11.67
CA LEU A 169 4.05 0.36 -12.28
C LEU A 169 2.59 0.54 -11.85
N PRO A 170 2.16 1.79 -11.63
CA PRO A 170 0.76 2.07 -11.39
C PRO A 170 -0.06 1.84 -12.65
N ARG A 171 -1.32 1.41 -12.47
CA ARG A 171 -2.30 1.19 -13.55
C ARG A 171 -2.39 2.39 -14.52
N ARG A 172 -2.19 3.62 -14.04
CA ARG A 172 -2.25 4.82 -14.88
C ARG A 172 -1.09 4.96 -15.90
N GLU A 173 0.00 4.19 -15.75
CA GLU A 173 1.25 4.35 -16.51
C GLU A 173 1.66 3.15 -17.38
N TYR A 174 1.19 1.92 -17.13
CA TYR A 174 1.68 0.73 -17.87
C TYR A 174 1.44 0.76 -19.40
N THR A 175 0.47 1.56 -19.89
CA THR A 175 0.26 1.78 -21.33
C THR A 175 0.87 3.08 -21.86
N LYS A 176 1.33 3.97 -20.97
CA LYS A 176 1.77 5.33 -21.32
C LYS A 176 3.27 5.52 -21.16
N ARG A 177 3.92 4.65 -20.38
CA ARG A 177 5.31 4.77 -19.95
C ARG A 177 6.02 3.45 -20.18
N SER A 178 7.23 3.52 -20.70
CA SER A 178 8.12 2.37 -20.94
C SER A 178 9.56 2.65 -20.48
N ASP A 179 9.79 3.80 -19.86
CA ASP A 179 11.08 4.32 -19.45
C ASP A 179 11.53 3.83 -18.07
N TYR A 180 10.66 3.18 -17.30
CA TYR A 180 10.94 2.59 -16.00
C TYR A 180 10.04 1.38 -15.73
N ASN A 181 10.42 0.53 -14.78
CA ASN A 181 9.68 -0.71 -14.47
C ASN A 181 9.46 -1.00 -12.98
N ALA A 182 9.92 -0.13 -12.07
CA ALA A 182 9.64 -0.21 -10.66
C ALA A 182 9.57 1.17 -10.00
N LEU A 183 8.82 1.25 -8.91
CA LEU A 183 8.81 2.40 -8.02
C LEU A 183 9.44 2.02 -6.67
N SER A 184 10.40 2.83 -6.22
CA SER A 184 10.88 2.85 -4.83
C SER A 184 10.11 3.92 -4.07
N VAL A 185 9.42 3.55 -2.99
CA VAL A 185 8.41 4.42 -2.38
C VAL A 185 8.48 4.43 -0.86
N ILE A 186 8.35 5.63 -0.30
CA ILE A 186 7.93 5.86 1.09
C ILE A 186 6.49 6.36 1.05
N ASN A 187 5.60 5.67 1.77
CA ASN A 187 4.21 6.08 1.98
C ASN A 187 4.07 6.74 3.34
N ARG A 188 3.31 7.82 3.39
CA ARG A 188 2.90 8.48 4.62
C ARG A 188 1.39 8.69 4.65
N HIS A 189 0.75 8.29 5.74
CA HIS A 189 -0.66 8.54 5.98
C HIS A 189 -0.80 9.52 7.13
N THR A 190 -1.55 10.60 6.93
CA THR A 190 -1.75 11.62 7.98
C THR A 190 -3.24 11.84 8.18
N LEU A 191 -3.72 11.70 9.42
CA LEU A 191 -5.09 12.05 9.76
C LEU A 191 -5.26 13.58 9.76
N THR A 192 -6.38 14.06 9.25
CA THR A 192 -6.76 15.47 9.24
C THR A 192 -8.09 15.65 9.97
N PRO A 193 -8.46 16.88 10.39
CA PRO A 193 -9.76 17.12 10.98
C PRO A 193 -10.94 16.70 10.08
N ASN A 194 -10.75 16.71 8.76
CA ASN A 194 -11.79 16.41 7.78
C ASN A 194 -11.57 15.11 6.99
N GLY A 195 -10.67 14.22 7.45
CA GLY A 195 -10.37 12.97 6.74
C GLY A 195 -8.92 12.55 6.92
N TRP A 196 -8.21 12.25 5.84
CA TRP A 196 -6.82 11.83 5.87
C TRP A 196 -6.13 12.00 4.51
N THR A 197 -4.80 12.03 4.50
CA THR A 197 -4.00 12.13 3.28
C THR A 197 -3.13 10.90 3.10
N HIS A 198 -2.82 10.56 1.85
CA HIS A 198 -1.79 9.60 1.47
C HIS A 198 -0.73 10.30 0.63
N GLU A 199 0.41 10.54 1.25
CA GLU A 199 1.61 11.11 0.64
C GLU A 199 2.52 9.98 0.15
N GLN A 200 3.04 10.11 -1.06
CA GLN A 200 3.84 9.09 -1.73
C GLN A 200 5.11 9.73 -2.27
N PHE A 201 6.24 9.40 -1.65
CA PHE A 201 7.56 9.84 -2.09
C PHE A 201 8.13 8.78 -3.02
N ASN A 202 7.87 8.95 -4.31
CA ASN A 202 8.20 7.97 -5.33
C ASN A 202 9.55 8.28 -5.97
N THR A 203 10.34 7.25 -6.25
CA THR A 203 11.41 7.29 -7.26
C THR A 203 11.07 6.29 -8.36
N LYS A 204 10.96 6.78 -9.60
CA LYS A 204 10.81 5.97 -10.82
C LYS A 204 12.16 5.36 -11.17
N VAL A 205 12.22 4.03 -11.25
CA VAL A 205 13.47 3.29 -11.45
C VAL A 205 13.31 2.30 -12.61
N LEU A 206 14.24 2.37 -13.57
CA LEU A 206 14.44 1.32 -14.56
C LEU A 206 15.42 0.28 -14.00
N ARG A 207 14.93 -0.94 -13.77
CA ARG A 207 15.73 -2.10 -13.41
C ARG A 207 16.05 -2.90 -14.66
N LYS A 208 17.32 -3.16 -14.93
CA LYS A 208 17.75 -3.86 -16.14
C LYS A 208 18.03 -5.35 -15.86
N PRO A 209 18.01 -6.21 -16.90
CA PRO A 209 18.31 -7.64 -16.74
C PRO A 209 19.70 -7.93 -16.16
N ASP A 210 20.66 -7.02 -16.35
CA ASP A 210 22.01 -7.13 -15.79
C ASP A 210 22.10 -6.78 -14.29
N GLY A 211 20.96 -6.49 -13.64
CA GLY A 211 20.86 -6.09 -12.24
C GLY A 211 21.12 -4.60 -11.99
N SER A 212 21.57 -3.84 -13.00
CA SER A 212 21.78 -2.40 -12.85
C SER A 212 20.46 -1.64 -12.76
N GLN A 213 20.48 -0.51 -12.06
CA GLN A 213 19.30 0.35 -11.87
C GLN A 213 19.61 1.78 -12.31
N GLN A 214 18.64 2.42 -12.95
CA GLN A 214 18.69 3.84 -13.31
C GLN A 214 17.47 4.55 -12.75
N ALA A 215 17.69 5.51 -11.85
CA ALA A 215 16.64 6.40 -11.41
C ALA A 215 16.31 7.41 -12.52
N ILE A 216 15.02 7.56 -12.81
CA ILE A 216 14.51 8.42 -13.88
C ILE A 216 14.13 9.79 -13.31
N ALA A 217 13.21 9.79 -12.36
CA ALA A 217 12.74 10.97 -11.67
C ALA A 217 12.17 10.62 -10.29
N ARG A 218 12.14 11.59 -9.37
CA ARG A 218 11.27 11.55 -8.20
C ARG A 218 9.90 12.11 -8.54
N GLU A 219 8.88 11.54 -7.93
CA GLU A 219 7.50 12.02 -8.02
C GLU A 219 6.93 12.14 -6.62
N PHE A 220 6.20 13.22 -6.37
CA PHE A 220 5.35 13.33 -5.20
C PHE A 220 3.92 12.98 -5.62
N GLY A 221 3.37 11.93 -5.02
CA GLY A 221 1.96 11.60 -5.10
C GLY A 221 1.23 12.07 -3.86
N PHE A 222 0.09 12.71 -4.02
CA PHE A 222 -0.73 13.22 -2.94
C PHE A 222 -2.19 12.83 -3.20
N ASN A 223 -2.72 11.97 -2.34
CA ASN A 223 -4.14 11.64 -2.34
C ASN A 223 -4.79 12.32 -1.13
N ASP A 224 -5.86 13.08 -1.34
CA ASP A 224 -6.58 13.80 -0.29
C ASP A 224 -7.97 13.19 -0.12
N TYR A 225 -8.22 12.51 1.00
CA TYR A 225 -9.50 11.91 1.34
C TYR A 225 -10.28 12.88 2.22
N ARG A 226 -11.20 13.64 1.61
CA ARG A 226 -12.05 14.61 2.31
C ARG A 226 -13.42 14.03 2.57
N LYS A 227 -13.83 13.99 3.84
CA LYS A 227 -15.16 13.50 4.23
C LYS A 227 -16.23 14.28 3.46
N THR A 228 -17.23 13.57 2.99
CA THR A 228 -18.36 14.16 2.25
C THR A 228 -19.68 13.57 2.70
N THR A 229 -20.74 14.36 2.59
CA THR A 229 -22.14 13.93 2.69
C THR A 229 -22.91 14.19 1.40
N GLU A 230 -22.22 14.63 0.35
CA GLU A 230 -22.82 15.04 -0.93
C GLU A 230 -23.06 13.85 -1.87
N VAL A 231 -22.43 12.71 -1.58
CA VAL A 231 -22.46 11.51 -2.40
C VAL A 231 -23.27 10.41 -1.72
N ASP A 232 -24.16 9.77 -2.49
CA ASP A 232 -24.86 8.57 -2.03
C ASP A 232 -24.00 7.31 -2.20
N PHE A 233 -23.48 6.79 -1.08
CA PHE A 233 -22.68 5.56 -1.01
C PHE A 233 -23.51 4.28 -0.79
N ALA A 234 -24.84 4.35 -0.75
CA ALA A 234 -25.70 3.16 -0.61
C ALA A 234 -25.38 2.04 -1.62
N PRO A 235 -25.06 2.33 -2.90
CA PRO A 235 -24.65 1.29 -3.84
C PRO A 235 -23.40 0.51 -3.39
N ALA A 236 -22.40 1.17 -2.82
CA ALA A 236 -21.18 0.52 -2.35
C ALA A 236 -21.45 -0.41 -1.17
N TYR A 237 -22.25 0.02 -0.20
CA TYR A 237 -22.63 -0.85 0.92
C TYR A 237 -23.46 -2.06 0.44
N ALA A 238 -24.38 -1.86 -0.51
CA ALA A 238 -25.17 -2.94 -1.10
C ALA A 238 -24.27 -3.95 -1.85
N TYR A 239 -23.34 -3.45 -2.67
CA TYR A 239 -22.34 -4.27 -3.35
C TYR A 239 -21.50 -5.07 -2.35
N TRP A 240 -20.97 -4.42 -1.31
CA TRP A 240 -20.14 -5.08 -0.31
C TRP A 240 -20.92 -6.17 0.42
N LYS A 241 -22.13 -5.86 0.90
CA LYS A 241 -23.01 -6.84 1.56
C LYS A 241 -23.25 -8.07 0.69
N GLY A 242 -23.46 -7.88 -0.61
CA GLY A 242 -23.70 -8.97 -1.56
C GLY A 242 -22.46 -9.76 -1.96
N THR A 243 -21.25 -9.19 -1.85
CA THR A 243 -20.03 -9.80 -2.45
C THR A 243 -18.92 -10.10 -1.46
N GLN A 244 -18.96 -9.59 -0.22
CA GLN A 244 -17.89 -9.75 0.77
C GLN A 244 -17.50 -11.21 1.03
N GLY A 245 -18.47 -12.13 1.01
CA GLY A 245 -18.22 -13.57 1.18
C GLY A 245 -17.46 -14.19 0.01
N TYR A 246 -17.71 -13.71 -1.22
CA TYR A 246 -16.93 -14.09 -2.39
C TYR A 246 -15.50 -13.56 -2.29
N TRP A 247 -15.33 -12.27 -1.94
CA TRP A 247 -14.00 -11.69 -1.79
C TRP A 247 -13.21 -12.32 -0.65
N ALA A 248 -13.85 -12.75 0.44
CA ALA A 248 -13.18 -13.52 1.50
C ALA A 248 -12.57 -14.83 0.98
N LYS A 249 -13.27 -15.52 0.07
CA LYS A 249 -12.72 -16.72 -0.58
C LYS A 249 -11.52 -16.39 -1.47
N VAL A 250 -11.59 -15.31 -2.24
CA VAL A 250 -10.46 -14.82 -3.06
C VAL A 250 -9.25 -14.51 -2.18
N ARG A 251 -9.45 -13.78 -1.08
CA ARG A 251 -8.39 -13.48 -0.09
C ARG A 251 -7.75 -14.74 0.48
N THR A 252 -8.53 -15.78 0.75
CA THR A 252 -7.99 -17.06 1.24
C THR A 252 -7.02 -17.70 0.23
N ARG A 253 -7.27 -17.59 -1.08
CA ARG A 253 -6.35 -18.11 -2.10
C ARG A 253 -5.08 -17.26 -2.16
N TRP A 254 -5.19 -15.93 -2.12
CA TRP A 254 -4.02 -15.05 -2.06
C TRP A 254 -3.15 -15.31 -0.83
N ALA A 255 -3.76 -15.48 0.34
CA ALA A 255 -3.07 -15.80 1.59
C ALA A 255 -2.20 -17.07 1.47
N ALA A 256 -2.69 -18.09 0.76
CA ALA A 256 -1.92 -19.32 0.53
C ALA A 256 -0.55 -19.07 -0.13
N PHE A 257 -0.42 -18.01 -0.95
CA PHE A 257 0.84 -17.62 -1.59
C PHE A 257 1.63 -16.57 -0.81
N LEU A 258 0.96 -15.69 -0.06
CA LEU A 258 1.56 -14.50 0.53
C LEU A 258 1.89 -14.62 2.02
N ASP A 259 1.33 -15.60 2.71
CA ASP A 259 1.62 -15.85 4.13
C ASP A 259 2.83 -16.79 4.32
N THR A 260 3.36 -17.35 3.22
CA THR A 260 4.46 -18.31 3.27
C THR A 260 5.44 -18.08 2.12
N PRO A 261 6.77 -18.15 2.39
CA PRO A 261 7.77 -18.23 1.34
C PRO A 261 7.49 -19.37 0.34
N PRO A 262 7.88 -19.23 -0.93
CA PRO A 262 8.69 -18.15 -1.52
C PRO A 262 7.91 -16.88 -1.92
N GLY A 263 6.57 -16.93 -1.95
CA GLY A 263 5.73 -15.88 -2.55
C GLY A 263 5.09 -16.33 -3.86
N LEU A 264 4.85 -15.41 -4.79
CA LEU A 264 4.18 -15.67 -6.06
C LEU A 264 4.78 -14.96 -7.27
N HIS A 265 4.53 -15.54 -8.43
CA HIS A 265 4.67 -14.93 -9.74
C HIS A 265 3.29 -14.87 -10.44
N LEU A 266 2.95 -13.74 -11.04
CA LEU A 266 1.76 -13.61 -11.89
C LEU A 266 2.13 -13.73 -13.37
N LYS A 267 1.50 -14.70 -14.03
CA LYS A 267 1.61 -14.93 -15.48
C LYS A 267 0.80 -13.93 -16.31
N THR A 268 0.09 -13.01 -15.67
CA THR A 268 -0.73 -12.00 -16.36
C THR A 268 0.15 -11.02 -17.12
N LYS A 269 -0.46 -10.12 -17.91
CA LYS A 269 0.22 -8.86 -18.28
C LYS A 269 0.14 -7.88 -17.11
N PRO A 270 0.97 -6.82 -17.08
CA PRO A 270 0.94 -5.81 -16.01
C PRO A 270 -0.43 -5.15 -15.77
N ASP A 271 -1.35 -5.21 -16.74
CA ASP A 271 -2.72 -4.69 -16.57
C ASP A 271 -3.61 -5.55 -15.65
N GLY A 272 -3.22 -6.81 -15.39
CA GLY A 272 -3.93 -7.78 -14.54
C GLY A 272 -5.29 -8.24 -15.09
N MET A 273 -5.71 -7.80 -16.28
CA MET A 273 -7.10 -7.93 -16.75
C MET A 273 -7.56 -9.38 -16.87
N ALA A 274 -6.63 -10.29 -17.17
CA ALA A 274 -6.90 -11.72 -17.28
C ALA A 274 -7.41 -12.35 -15.96
N MET A 275 -7.09 -11.77 -14.80
CA MET A 275 -7.65 -12.16 -13.51
C MET A 275 -8.81 -11.24 -13.09
N ILE A 276 -8.70 -9.93 -13.36
CA ILE A 276 -9.70 -8.94 -12.95
C ILE A 276 -11.07 -9.28 -13.58
N MET A 277 -11.13 -9.51 -14.89
CA MET A 277 -12.40 -9.78 -15.60
C MET A 277 -13.17 -10.97 -15.01
N PRO A 278 -12.61 -12.19 -14.97
CA PRO A 278 -13.35 -13.33 -14.46
C PRO A 278 -13.72 -13.18 -12.98
N MET A 279 -12.87 -12.53 -12.17
CA MET A 279 -13.19 -12.33 -10.75
C MET A 279 -14.35 -11.36 -10.53
N PHE A 280 -14.45 -10.30 -11.33
CA PHE A 280 -15.56 -9.36 -11.26
C PHE A 280 -16.86 -9.96 -11.83
N GLU A 281 -16.78 -10.76 -12.89
CA GLU A 281 -17.94 -11.53 -13.40
C GLU A 281 -18.47 -12.53 -12.35
N GLN A 282 -17.56 -13.19 -11.63
CA GLN A 282 -17.92 -14.07 -10.52
C GLN A 282 -18.53 -13.28 -9.35
N ALA A 283 -17.96 -12.13 -8.98
CA ALA A 283 -18.54 -11.25 -7.96
C ALA A 283 -19.96 -10.78 -8.34
N GLU A 284 -20.16 -10.37 -9.60
CA GLU A 284 -21.47 -9.98 -10.12
C GLU A 284 -22.47 -11.15 -10.11
N THR A 285 -22.00 -12.36 -10.43
CA THR A 285 -22.81 -13.59 -10.35
C THR A 285 -23.32 -13.81 -8.92
N VAL A 286 -22.46 -13.64 -7.92
CA VAL A 286 -22.84 -13.74 -6.50
C VAL A 286 -23.78 -12.61 -6.09
N GLN A 287 -23.53 -11.39 -6.55
CA GLN A 287 -24.38 -10.23 -6.30
C GLN A 287 -25.82 -10.45 -6.83
N LYS A 288 -25.97 -11.14 -7.97
CA LYS A 288 -27.26 -11.55 -8.56
C LYS A 288 -27.91 -12.75 -7.84
N GLY A 289 -27.39 -13.17 -6.68
CA GLY A 289 -27.92 -14.28 -5.89
C GLY A 289 -27.59 -15.67 -6.44
N LYS A 290 -26.71 -15.78 -7.44
CA LYS A 290 -26.26 -17.06 -7.99
C LYS A 290 -25.03 -17.56 -7.24
N ARG A 291 -24.73 -18.85 -7.38
CA ARG A 291 -23.58 -19.48 -6.70
C ARG A 291 -22.36 -19.54 -7.62
N VAL A 292 -21.21 -19.11 -7.11
CA VAL A 292 -19.89 -19.41 -7.66
C VAL A 292 -19.28 -20.52 -6.80
N LYS A 293 -18.87 -21.61 -7.44
CA LYS A 293 -18.18 -22.74 -6.79
C LYS A 293 -16.72 -22.38 -6.56
N ASP A 294 -16.14 -22.90 -5.48
CA ASP A 294 -14.73 -22.72 -5.14
C ASP A 294 -13.79 -23.12 -6.29
N ALA A 295 -14.08 -24.23 -6.98
CA ALA A 295 -13.32 -24.68 -8.16
C ALA A 295 -13.26 -23.64 -9.30
N GLN A 296 -14.25 -22.73 -9.42
CA GLN A 296 -14.22 -21.66 -10.43
C GLN A 296 -13.25 -20.54 -10.03
N ILE A 297 -13.12 -20.27 -8.74
CA ILE A 297 -12.10 -19.35 -8.21
C ILE A 297 -10.73 -19.98 -8.39
N ASP A 298 -10.59 -21.24 -7.99
CA ASP A 298 -9.34 -22.00 -8.03
C ASP A 298 -8.81 -22.13 -9.47
N ALA A 299 -9.69 -22.26 -10.47
CA ALA A 299 -9.32 -22.27 -11.88
C ALA A 299 -8.64 -20.96 -12.34
N VAL A 300 -9.10 -19.80 -11.87
CA VAL A 300 -8.46 -18.52 -12.17
C VAL A 300 -7.06 -18.46 -11.58
N PHE A 301 -6.90 -18.89 -10.32
CA PHE A 301 -5.59 -18.93 -9.66
C PHE A 301 -4.64 -19.91 -10.34
N ALA A 302 -5.07 -21.14 -10.63
CA ALA A 302 -4.24 -22.14 -11.30
C ALA A 302 -3.76 -21.66 -12.68
N GLN A 303 -4.60 -20.91 -13.39
CA GLN A 303 -4.25 -20.39 -14.70
C GLN A 303 -3.20 -19.27 -14.63
N TRP A 304 -3.27 -18.39 -13.62
CA TRP A 304 -2.55 -17.10 -13.64
C TRP A 304 -1.54 -16.89 -12.53
N VAL A 305 -1.54 -17.72 -11.49
CA VAL A 305 -0.68 -17.57 -10.31
C VAL A 305 0.14 -18.84 -10.14
N GLU A 306 1.43 -18.66 -9.90
CA GLU A 306 2.33 -19.72 -9.47
C GLU A 306 3.21 -19.25 -8.32
N ARG A 307 3.89 -20.19 -7.66
CA ARG A 307 4.85 -19.84 -6.60
C ARG A 307 6.03 -19.11 -7.24
N ALA A 308 6.57 -18.12 -6.54
CA ALA A 308 7.83 -17.50 -6.95
C ALA A 308 8.96 -18.54 -6.87
N ASP A 309 9.95 -18.40 -7.75
CA ASP A 309 11.20 -19.17 -7.71
C ASP A 309 12.14 -18.69 -6.58
#